data_AF-A0A345HY84-F1
#
_entry.id   AF-A0A345HY84-F1
#
_cell.length_a   1.000
_cell.length_b   1.000
_cell.length_c   1.000
_cell.angle_alpha   90.00
_cell.angle_beta   90.00
_cell.angle_gamma   90.00
#
_symmetry.space_group_name_H-M   'P 1'
#
loop_
_entity.id
_entity.type
_entity.pdbx_description
1 polymer ?
#
loop_
_entity_poly.entity_id
_entity_poly.type
_entity_poly.pdbx_seq_one_letter_code
_entity_poly.pdbx_strand_id
1 'polypeptide(L)'
;MSETAHDPLRAPRDPLRDWYRQFPPFTVGGSLYAVPPAHRAATAAALAARDCRVHIDIIVDATGRGLGVSARELAEARAAAPYARIDLHLIVADTLPAALAAEVVGETVATALRTGAEAVTMDLARIGRHPAAVEALHRGGVALWLEHTPRARVLEVPPGVDGALVMFIPPGTKQSADPSMLTEVGRLAATLPTAVDGGITAPVAARCAERGAAYIVAGRSLLTAAVPSAPAPAPASVPASVPAPASVSAPAPAPRTENHREDLP
;
A
#
# COMPACT_ATOMS: atom_id res chain seq x y z
N MET A 1 -20.42 15.40 -42.41
CA MET A 1 -20.38 15.05 -40.98
C MET A 1 -19.08 14.29 -40.78
N SER A 2 -18.02 14.98 -40.34
CA SER A 2 -16.68 14.38 -40.23
C SER A 2 -16.52 13.65 -38.90
N GLU A 3 -16.26 12.35 -38.98
CA GLU A 3 -15.69 11.54 -37.91
C GLU A 3 -14.36 12.16 -37.45
N THR A 4 -14.26 12.50 -36.17
CA THR A 4 -12.99 12.86 -35.54
C THR A 4 -12.11 11.62 -35.48
N ALA A 5 -11.15 11.54 -36.42
CA ALA A 5 -10.06 10.58 -36.41
C ALA A 5 -9.39 10.54 -35.03
N HIS A 6 -9.34 9.35 -34.44
CA HIS A 6 -8.70 9.07 -33.17
C HIS A 6 -7.18 9.24 -33.33
N ASP A 7 -6.60 10.30 -32.77
CA ASP A 7 -5.16 10.55 -32.79
C ASP A 7 -4.44 9.49 -31.91
N PRO A 8 -3.77 8.49 -32.51
CA PRO A 8 -3.25 7.33 -31.79
C PRO A 8 -1.87 7.59 -31.15
N LEU A 9 -1.36 8.82 -31.16
CA LEU A 9 0.02 9.13 -30.75
C LEU A 9 0.15 10.13 -29.60
N ARG A 10 -0.93 10.38 -28.85
CA ARG A 10 -0.83 11.26 -27.68
C ARG A 10 0.08 10.62 -26.63
N ALA A 11 1.25 11.22 -26.42
CA ALA A 11 2.22 10.77 -25.44
C ALA A 11 1.54 10.48 -24.09
N PRO A 12 1.91 9.37 -23.42
CA PRO A 12 1.30 9.01 -22.14
C PRO A 12 1.47 10.17 -21.17
N ARG A 13 0.34 10.66 -20.64
CA ARG A 13 0.35 11.73 -19.64
C ARG A 13 1.06 11.23 -18.39
N ASP A 14 1.92 12.06 -17.81
CA ASP A 14 2.58 11.75 -16.54
C ASP A 14 1.51 11.44 -15.47
N PRO A 15 1.56 10.26 -14.82
CA PRO A 15 0.60 9.91 -13.78
C PRO A 15 0.78 10.77 -12.51
N LEU A 16 1.83 11.57 -12.40
CA LEU A 16 2.08 12.47 -11.27
C LEU A 16 2.00 13.93 -11.71
N ARG A 17 1.50 14.79 -10.82
CA ARG A 17 1.61 16.25 -10.95
C ARG A 17 2.98 16.71 -10.45
N ASP A 18 3.58 17.69 -11.11
CA ASP A 18 5.00 18.04 -10.90
C ASP A 18 5.35 18.73 -9.57
N TRP A 19 4.37 19.04 -8.72
CA TRP A 19 4.64 19.76 -7.47
C TRP A 19 5.51 18.97 -6.50
N TYR A 20 5.61 17.63 -6.61
CA TYR A 20 6.52 16.84 -5.77
C TYR A 20 8.00 17.23 -5.97
N ARG A 21 8.36 17.77 -7.14
CA ARG A 21 9.75 18.13 -7.50
C ARG A 21 10.31 19.29 -6.68
N GLN A 22 9.46 20.02 -5.94
CA GLN A 22 9.92 21.07 -5.03
C GLN A 22 10.48 20.52 -3.71
N PHE A 23 10.37 19.21 -3.48
CA PHE A 23 10.87 18.53 -2.29
C PHE A 23 12.07 17.63 -2.63
N PRO A 24 12.94 17.33 -1.65
CA PRO A 24 14.01 16.37 -1.84
C PRO A 24 13.49 14.97 -2.25
N PRO A 25 14.34 14.14 -2.88
CA PRO A 25 14.03 12.75 -3.17
C PRO A 25 13.49 12.00 -1.93
N PHE A 26 12.44 11.21 -2.16
CA PHE A 26 11.74 10.38 -1.17
C PHE A 26 11.08 11.14 -0.01
N THR A 27 10.95 12.47 -0.09
CA THR A 27 10.13 13.25 0.85
C THR A 27 8.63 13.15 0.53
N VAL A 28 8.27 12.91 -0.74
CA VAL A 28 6.86 12.77 -1.16
C VAL A 28 6.57 11.32 -1.53
N GLY A 29 5.38 10.84 -1.17
CA GLY A 29 4.87 9.52 -1.53
C GLY A 29 3.46 9.57 -2.06
N GLY A 30 3.15 8.65 -2.97
CA GLY A 30 1.82 8.50 -3.54
C GLY A 30 1.03 7.39 -2.84
N SER A 31 -0.17 7.69 -2.34
CA SER A 31 -1.10 6.66 -1.83
C SER A 31 -1.74 5.89 -2.98
N LEU A 32 -1.44 4.60 -3.10
CA LEU A 32 -2.04 3.73 -4.12
C LEU A 32 -3.53 3.49 -3.91
N TYR A 33 -4.06 3.72 -2.70
CA TYR A 33 -5.49 3.67 -2.44
C TYR A 33 -6.26 4.73 -3.24
N ALA A 34 -5.63 5.87 -3.57
CA ALA A 34 -6.20 6.89 -4.43
C ALA A 34 -6.27 6.51 -5.91
N VAL A 35 -5.70 5.36 -6.29
CA VAL A 35 -5.59 4.87 -7.68
C VAL A 35 -6.54 3.68 -7.88
N PRO A 36 -7.25 3.60 -9.02
CA PRO A 36 -8.03 2.41 -9.37
C PRO A 36 -7.15 1.14 -9.34
N PRO A 37 -7.66 -0.01 -8.84
CA PRO A 37 -6.92 -1.27 -8.74
C PRO A 37 -6.06 -1.62 -9.96
N ALA A 38 -6.64 -1.52 -11.16
CA ALA A 38 -5.98 -1.86 -12.43
C ALA A 38 -4.74 -1.01 -12.77
N HIS A 39 -4.51 0.10 -12.07
CA HIS A 39 -3.40 1.02 -12.34
C HIS A 39 -2.37 1.09 -11.21
N ARG A 40 -2.64 0.47 -10.04
CA ARG A 40 -1.80 0.59 -8.85
C ARG A 40 -0.34 0.15 -9.09
N ALA A 41 -0.13 -0.97 -9.79
CA ALA A 41 1.22 -1.45 -10.08
C ALA A 41 2.01 -0.50 -11.01
N ALA A 42 1.38 -0.01 -12.08
CA ALA A 42 2.00 0.97 -12.97
C ALA A 42 2.29 2.30 -12.25
N THR A 43 1.40 2.74 -11.37
CA THR A 43 1.63 3.94 -10.54
C THR A 43 2.77 3.74 -9.55
N ALA A 44 2.91 2.57 -8.93
CA ALA A 44 4.04 2.26 -8.06
C ALA A 44 5.38 2.37 -8.79
N ALA A 45 5.46 1.82 -10.01
CA ALA A 45 6.64 1.96 -10.86
C ALA A 45 6.92 3.43 -11.24
N ALA A 46 5.87 4.19 -11.56
CA ALA A 46 6.01 5.60 -11.91
C ALA A 46 6.48 6.48 -10.74
N LEU A 47 6.01 6.19 -9.52
CA LEU A 47 6.47 6.82 -8.27
C LEU A 47 7.95 6.51 -8.02
N ALA A 48 8.32 5.23 -8.05
CA ALA A 48 9.70 4.80 -7.82
C ALA A 48 10.69 5.41 -8.83
N ALA A 49 10.31 5.50 -10.11
CA ALA A 49 11.12 6.12 -11.16
C ALA A 49 11.29 7.65 -11.01
N ARG A 50 10.56 8.28 -10.07
CA ARG A 50 10.59 9.72 -9.78
C ARG A 50 11.08 10.00 -8.36
N ASP A 51 11.80 9.04 -7.78
CA ASP A 51 12.26 9.08 -6.39
C ASP A 51 11.16 9.43 -5.39
N CYS A 52 9.92 9.01 -5.65
CA CYS A 52 8.81 9.12 -4.71
C CYS A 52 8.63 7.80 -3.96
N ARG A 53 8.11 7.88 -2.74
CA ARG A 53 7.71 6.70 -1.99
C ARG A 53 6.36 6.15 -2.48
N VAL A 54 6.09 4.90 -2.12
CA VAL A 54 4.82 4.22 -2.38
C VAL A 54 4.13 3.95 -1.05
N HIS A 55 3.04 4.68 -0.80
CA HIS A 55 2.23 4.53 0.39
C HIS A 55 1.06 3.57 0.14
N ILE A 56 0.82 2.66 1.08
CA ILE A 56 -0.16 1.59 0.96
C ILE A 56 -1.13 1.63 2.13
N ASP A 57 -2.37 2.05 1.88
CA ASP A 57 -3.43 1.97 2.87
C ASP A 57 -4.06 0.57 2.90
N ILE A 58 -3.89 -0.16 3.99
CA ILE A 58 -4.59 -1.41 4.28
C ILE A 58 -5.78 -1.03 5.17
N ILE A 59 -6.98 -1.04 4.59
CA ILE A 59 -8.20 -0.57 5.26
C ILE A 59 -9.14 -1.74 5.44
N VAL A 60 -9.58 -1.99 6.68
CA VAL A 60 -10.56 -3.04 7.02
C VAL A 60 -11.74 -2.41 7.76
N ASP A 61 -12.94 -2.59 7.22
CA ASP A 61 -14.18 -2.07 7.84
C ASP A 61 -14.68 -2.95 8.99
N ALA A 62 -15.77 -2.53 9.63
CA ALA A 62 -16.33 -3.20 10.80
C ALA A 62 -16.79 -4.65 10.56
N THR A 63 -17.01 -5.06 9.30
CA THR A 63 -17.41 -6.42 8.95
C THR A 63 -16.23 -7.28 8.51
N GLY A 64 -15.01 -6.75 8.57
CA GLY A 64 -13.80 -7.44 8.11
C GLY A 64 -13.55 -7.31 6.61
N ARG A 65 -14.33 -6.49 5.89
CA ARG A 65 -14.12 -6.33 4.46
C ARG A 65 -12.95 -5.38 4.20
N GLY A 66 -12.02 -5.81 3.35
CA GLY A 66 -10.94 -4.99 2.84
C GLY A 66 -11.46 -3.90 1.89
N LEU A 67 -11.18 -2.63 2.24
CA LEU A 67 -11.49 -1.46 1.42
C LEU A 67 -10.26 -0.85 0.75
N GLY A 68 -9.06 -1.17 1.26
CA GLY A 68 -7.79 -0.57 0.85
C GLY A 68 -7.10 -1.27 -0.31
N VAL A 69 -5.78 -1.31 -0.24
CA VAL A 69 -4.92 -2.11 -1.13
C VAL A 69 -4.82 -3.52 -0.56
N SER A 70 -5.15 -4.52 -1.38
CA SER A 70 -5.04 -5.94 -1.03
C SER A 70 -3.59 -6.43 -1.06
N ALA A 71 -3.31 -7.55 -0.38
CA ALA A 71 -2.00 -8.20 -0.42
C ALA A 71 -1.55 -8.56 -1.84
N ARG A 72 -2.50 -8.95 -2.72
CA ARG A 72 -2.22 -9.23 -4.14
C ARG A 72 -1.75 -7.97 -4.87
N GLU A 73 -2.48 -6.86 -4.72
CA GLU A 73 -2.12 -5.60 -5.37
C GLU A 73 -0.79 -5.04 -4.86
N LEU A 74 -0.48 -5.22 -3.57
CA LEU A 74 0.83 -4.88 -3.02
C LEU A 74 1.95 -5.73 -3.62
N ALA A 75 1.73 -7.04 -3.77
CA ALA A 75 2.69 -7.92 -4.43
C ALA A 75 2.93 -7.50 -5.90
N GLU A 76 1.87 -7.14 -6.62
CA GLU A 76 1.95 -6.61 -7.99
C GLU A 76 2.70 -5.27 -8.04
N ALA A 77 2.46 -4.36 -7.09
CA ALA A 77 3.17 -3.09 -6.97
C ALA A 77 4.67 -3.29 -6.69
N ARG A 78 5.02 -4.20 -5.76
CA ARG A 78 6.42 -4.56 -5.47
C ARG A 78 7.10 -5.21 -6.69
N ALA A 79 6.40 -6.09 -7.42
CA ALA A 79 6.95 -6.69 -8.63
C ALA A 79 7.21 -5.65 -9.73
N ALA A 80 6.31 -4.68 -9.89
CA ALA A 80 6.47 -3.59 -10.85
C ALA A 80 7.55 -2.57 -10.44
N ALA A 81 7.83 -2.43 -9.14
CA ALA A 81 8.82 -1.52 -8.59
C ALA A 81 9.69 -2.19 -7.50
N PRO A 82 10.63 -3.08 -7.88
CA PRO A 82 11.37 -3.91 -6.94
C PRO A 82 12.13 -3.11 -5.87
N TYR A 83 12.63 -1.93 -6.24
CA TYR A 83 13.41 -1.04 -5.36
C TYR A 83 12.60 0.13 -4.79
N ALA A 84 11.26 0.13 -4.94
CA ALA A 84 10.43 1.18 -4.34
C ALA A 84 10.59 1.22 -2.82
N ARG A 85 10.65 2.42 -2.26
CA ARG A 85 10.50 2.63 -0.82
C ARG A 85 9.02 2.54 -0.49
N ILE A 86 8.62 1.47 0.19
CA ILE A 86 7.22 1.17 0.51
C ILE A 86 6.99 1.41 2.00
N ASP A 87 5.88 2.05 2.32
CA ASP A 87 5.37 2.16 3.67
C ASP A 87 3.89 1.76 3.73
N LEU A 88 3.51 1.08 4.81
CA LEU A 88 2.15 0.56 5.00
C LEU A 88 1.44 1.35 6.09
N HIS A 89 0.17 1.65 5.89
CA HIS A 89 -0.70 2.23 6.90
C HIS A 89 -1.89 1.32 7.13
N LEU A 90 -1.97 0.76 8.33
CA LEU A 90 -3.05 -0.11 8.74
C LEU A 90 -4.18 0.69 9.41
N ILE A 91 -5.34 0.72 8.77
CA ILE A 91 -6.56 1.38 9.24
C ILE A 91 -7.62 0.30 9.50
N VAL A 92 -7.95 0.08 10.77
CA VAL A 92 -8.92 -0.94 11.19
C VAL A 92 -10.06 -0.29 11.94
N ALA A 93 -11.30 -0.59 11.56
CA ALA A 93 -12.47 -0.12 12.29
C ALA A 93 -12.40 -0.51 13.78
N ASP A 94 -12.74 0.43 14.68
CA ASP A 94 -12.70 0.21 16.13
C ASP A 94 -13.71 -0.83 16.62
N THR A 95 -14.74 -1.09 15.82
CA THR A 95 -15.76 -2.10 16.09
C THR A 95 -15.44 -3.47 15.49
N LEU A 96 -14.29 -3.64 14.83
CA LEU A 96 -13.88 -4.95 14.32
C LEU A 96 -13.64 -5.91 15.50
N PRO A 97 -14.15 -7.16 15.45
CA PRO A 97 -13.91 -8.14 16.50
C PRO A 97 -12.42 -8.33 16.78
N ALA A 98 -12.03 -8.41 18.05
CA ALA A 98 -10.62 -8.43 18.47
C ALA A 98 -9.80 -9.56 17.83
N ALA A 99 -10.40 -10.75 17.66
CA ALA A 99 -9.73 -11.88 17.00
C ALA A 99 -9.40 -11.57 15.53
N LEU A 100 -10.35 -10.97 14.80
CA LEU A 100 -10.16 -10.58 13.41
C LEU A 100 -9.20 -9.39 13.27
N ALA A 101 -9.24 -8.44 14.20
CA ALA A 101 -8.24 -7.37 14.27
C ALA A 101 -6.82 -7.93 14.49
N ALA A 102 -6.66 -8.94 15.35
CA ALA A 102 -5.37 -9.59 15.57
C ALA A 102 -4.85 -10.31 14.32
N GLU A 103 -5.74 -10.99 13.57
CA GLU A 103 -5.42 -11.62 12.29
C GLU A 103 -4.93 -10.58 11.27
N VAL A 104 -5.68 -9.50 11.07
CA VAL A 104 -5.31 -8.41 10.15
C VAL A 104 -3.96 -7.78 10.51
N VAL A 105 -3.70 -7.57 11.81
CA VAL A 105 -2.38 -7.05 12.27
C VAL A 105 -1.27 -8.05 11.95
N GLY A 106 -1.47 -9.33 12.26
CA GLY A 106 -0.50 -10.39 11.96
C GLY A 106 -0.19 -10.50 10.47
N GLU A 107 -1.23 -10.49 9.63
CA GLU A 107 -1.09 -10.51 8.17
C GLU A 107 -0.38 -9.26 7.63
N THR A 108 -0.66 -8.09 8.19
CA THR A 108 -0.01 -6.83 7.81
C THR A 108 1.48 -6.88 8.13
N VAL A 109 1.85 -7.32 9.34
CA VAL A 109 3.27 -7.47 9.73
C VAL A 109 3.97 -8.49 8.85
N ALA A 110 3.37 -9.66 8.64
CA ALA A 110 3.96 -10.68 7.77
C ALA A 110 4.14 -10.17 6.34
N THR A 111 3.20 -9.36 5.85
CA THR A 111 3.28 -8.71 4.54
C THR A 111 4.40 -7.68 4.49
N ALA A 112 4.51 -6.80 5.49
CA ALA A 112 5.58 -5.80 5.59
C ALA A 112 6.98 -6.44 5.54
N LEU A 113 7.17 -7.52 6.29
CA LEU A 113 8.43 -8.27 6.32
C LEU A 113 8.76 -8.91 4.98
N ARG A 114 7.77 -9.56 4.32
CA ARG A 114 7.98 -10.18 3.00
C ARG A 114 8.26 -9.17 1.90
N THR A 115 7.67 -7.97 1.96
CA THR A 115 7.81 -6.96 0.92
C THR A 115 8.96 -5.99 1.17
N GLY A 116 9.65 -6.10 2.32
CA GLY A 116 10.68 -5.14 2.73
C GLY A 116 10.12 -3.73 2.85
N ALA A 117 8.95 -3.56 3.47
CA ALA A 117 8.43 -2.24 3.79
C ALA A 117 9.36 -1.54 4.78
N GLU A 118 9.52 -0.22 4.65
CA GLU A 118 10.36 0.57 5.55
C GLU A 118 9.67 0.90 6.86
N ALA A 119 8.34 1.05 6.81
CA ALA A 119 7.53 1.42 7.95
C ALA A 119 6.15 0.78 7.90
N VAL A 120 5.60 0.51 9.08
CA VAL A 120 4.18 0.18 9.30
C VAL A 120 3.60 1.20 10.28
N THR A 121 2.55 1.88 9.86
CA THR A 121 1.79 2.79 10.71
C THR A 121 0.57 2.09 11.29
N MET A 122 0.37 2.22 12.60
CA MET A 122 -0.81 1.73 13.33
C MET A 122 -1.28 2.76 14.35
N ASP A 123 -2.56 2.71 14.73
CA ASP A 123 -3.04 3.48 15.88
C ASP A 123 -2.54 2.93 17.22
N LEU A 124 -2.63 3.77 18.24
CA LEU A 124 -2.17 3.49 19.60
C LEU A 124 -2.80 2.22 20.19
N ALA A 125 -4.07 1.95 19.93
CA ALA A 125 -4.76 0.81 20.51
C ALA A 125 -4.20 -0.50 19.94
N ARG A 126 -3.86 -0.55 18.64
CA ARG A 126 -3.26 -1.74 18.03
C ARG A 126 -1.82 -1.93 18.46
N ILE A 127 -1.04 -0.84 18.58
CA ILE A 127 0.33 -0.89 19.14
C ILE A 127 0.30 -1.53 20.54
N GLY A 128 -0.58 -1.06 21.43
CA GLY A 128 -0.66 -1.56 22.80
C GLY A 128 -1.19 -3.00 22.93
N ARG A 129 -2.09 -3.44 22.03
CA ARG A 129 -2.70 -4.79 22.07
C ARG A 129 -1.86 -5.87 21.41
N HIS A 130 -0.87 -5.50 20.58
CA HIS A 130 -0.10 -6.44 19.77
C HIS A 130 1.42 -6.32 19.97
N PRO A 131 1.95 -6.47 21.20
CA PRO A 131 3.38 -6.31 21.47
C PRO A 131 4.27 -7.27 20.68
N ALA A 132 3.81 -8.50 20.43
CA ALA A 132 4.55 -9.47 19.60
C ALA A 132 4.67 -9.03 18.13
N ALA A 133 3.67 -8.31 17.61
CA ALA A 133 3.69 -7.76 16.26
C ALA A 133 4.68 -6.59 16.16
N VAL A 134 4.70 -5.72 17.17
CA VAL A 134 5.67 -4.63 17.32
C VAL A 134 7.10 -5.18 17.37
N GLU A 135 7.34 -6.18 18.21
CA GLU A 135 8.67 -6.81 18.33
C GLU A 135 9.11 -7.46 17.01
N ALA A 136 8.18 -8.10 16.28
CA ALA A 136 8.47 -8.69 14.98
C ALA A 136 8.86 -7.64 13.93
N LEU A 137 8.21 -6.47 13.91
CA LEU A 137 8.59 -5.36 13.03
C LEU A 137 10.02 -4.89 13.31
N HIS A 138 10.35 -4.60 14.58
CA HIS A 138 11.68 -4.12 14.95
C HIS A 138 12.78 -5.15 14.64
N ARG A 139 12.56 -6.44 14.97
CA ARG A 139 13.52 -7.50 14.62
C ARG A 139 13.72 -7.64 13.11
N GLY A 140 12.68 -7.33 12.33
CA GLY A 140 12.73 -7.30 10.87
C GLY A 140 13.33 -6.03 10.27
N GLY A 141 13.71 -5.05 11.09
CA GLY A 141 14.21 -3.74 10.62
C GLY A 141 13.14 -2.85 10.00
N VAL A 142 11.85 -3.10 10.30
CA VAL A 142 10.73 -2.29 9.84
C VAL A 142 10.35 -1.30 10.94
N ALA A 143 10.33 -0.01 10.61
CA ALA A 143 10.00 1.03 11.58
C ALA A 143 8.51 0.96 11.98
N LEU A 144 8.20 1.13 13.26
CA LEU A 144 6.84 1.27 13.76
C LEU A 144 6.47 2.75 13.88
N TRP A 145 5.41 3.15 13.17
CA TRP A 145 4.91 4.52 13.19
C TRP A 145 3.56 4.59 13.90
N LEU A 146 3.37 5.63 14.70
CA LEU A 146 2.13 5.92 15.41
C LEU A 146 1.21 6.79 14.55
N GLU A 147 -0.02 6.33 14.30
CA GLU A 147 -1.08 7.18 13.75
C GLU A 147 -1.52 8.22 14.80
N HIS A 148 -1.52 9.50 14.39
CA HIS A 148 -2.03 10.62 15.18
C HIS A 148 -3.17 11.30 14.43
N THR A 149 -4.38 11.30 15.02
CA THR A 149 -5.58 11.85 14.37
C THR A 149 -6.16 13.03 15.14
N PRO A 150 -7.02 13.86 14.52
CA PRO A 150 -7.70 14.95 15.22
C PRO A 150 -8.54 14.48 16.42
N ARG A 151 -9.05 13.23 16.38
CA ARG A 151 -9.91 12.64 17.41
C ARG A 151 -9.15 11.89 18.50
N ALA A 152 -7.95 11.40 18.19
CA ALA A 152 -7.13 10.62 19.10
C ALA A 152 -5.76 11.30 19.25
N ARG A 153 -5.74 12.40 20.00
CA ARG A 153 -4.50 13.13 20.28
C ARG A 153 -3.65 12.34 21.26
N VAL A 154 -2.47 11.93 20.80
CA VAL A 154 -1.46 11.32 21.64
C VAL A 154 -0.57 12.41 22.25
N LEU A 155 -0.60 12.51 23.59
CA LEU A 155 0.19 13.47 24.36
C LEU A 155 1.64 13.02 24.50
N GLU A 156 1.85 11.71 24.70
CA GLU A 156 3.16 11.10 24.92
C GLU A 156 3.37 9.95 23.93
N VAL A 157 4.53 9.93 23.27
CA VAL A 157 4.89 8.88 22.32
C VAL A 157 5.21 7.60 23.10
N PRO A 158 4.53 6.47 22.82
CA PRO A 158 4.82 5.21 23.48
C PRO A 158 6.26 4.73 23.23
N PRO A 159 6.87 4.00 24.17
CA PRO A 159 8.15 3.34 23.92
C PRO A 159 8.09 2.42 22.71
N GLY A 160 9.16 2.40 21.91
CA GLY A 160 9.25 1.55 20.72
C GLY A 160 8.49 2.08 19.50
N VAL A 161 8.04 3.33 19.50
CA VAL A 161 7.59 4.01 18.28
C VAL A 161 8.76 4.77 17.65
N ASP A 162 8.99 4.55 16.37
CA ASP A 162 10.11 5.12 15.60
C ASP A 162 9.72 6.41 14.85
N GLY A 163 8.42 6.60 14.59
CA GLY A 163 7.90 7.73 13.84
C GLY A 163 6.42 8.01 14.12
N ALA A 164 5.89 9.10 13.58
CA ALA A 164 4.47 9.44 13.67
C ALA A 164 3.90 9.76 12.29
N LEU A 165 2.66 9.33 12.02
CA LEU A 165 1.87 9.76 10.86
C LEU A 165 0.72 10.64 11.34
N VAL A 166 0.77 11.93 11.00
CA VAL A 166 -0.28 12.89 11.33
C VAL A 166 -1.35 12.88 10.24
N MET A 167 -2.55 12.42 10.60
CA MET A 167 -3.70 12.39 9.72
C MET A 167 -4.41 13.75 9.72
N PHE A 168 -4.53 14.35 8.54
CA PHE A 168 -5.25 15.61 8.31
C PHE A 168 -6.75 15.41 8.04
N ILE A 169 -7.19 14.17 7.87
CA ILE A 169 -8.61 13.79 7.77
C ILE A 169 -8.85 12.55 8.62
N PRO A 170 -10.11 12.26 9.02
CA PRO A 170 -10.43 10.98 9.62
C PRO A 170 -10.03 9.83 8.67
N PRO A 171 -9.35 8.77 9.15
CA PRO A 171 -8.96 7.63 8.35
C PRO A 171 -10.12 7.03 7.55
N GLY A 172 -9.85 6.59 6.32
CA GLY A 172 -10.85 6.01 5.41
C GLY A 172 -11.83 7.01 4.76
N THR A 173 -11.70 8.32 5.02
CA THR A 173 -12.58 9.35 4.43
C THR A 173 -11.96 10.05 3.22
N LYS A 174 -12.71 10.99 2.60
CA LYS A 174 -12.27 11.77 1.42
C LYS A 174 -12.39 13.29 1.64
N GLN A 175 -12.36 13.71 2.90
CA GLN A 175 -12.56 15.11 3.28
C GLN A 175 -11.38 15.99 2.86
N SER A 176 -11.56 17.31 2.98
CA SER A 176 -10.46 18.27 2.87
C SER A 176 -9.58 18.18 4.11
N ALA A 177 -8.28 18.37 3.93
CA ALA A 177 -7.31 18.45 5.02
C ALA A 177 -7.72 19.50 6.07
N ASP A 178 -7.72 19.10 7.35
CA ASP A 178 -7.91 19.98 8.50
C ASP A 178 -6.63 20.77 8.79
N PRO A 179 -6.60 22.10 8.53
CA PRO A 179 -5.38 22.89 8.73
C PRO A 179 -4.92 22.97 10.18
N SER A 180 -5.80 22.67 11.16
CA SER A 180 -5.44 22.70 12.58
C SER A 180 -4.38 21.64 12.94
N MET A 181 -4.25 20.59 12.12
CA MET A 181 -3.25 19.54 12.31
C MET A 181 -1.81 19.99 12.06
N LEU A 182 -1.58 21.15 11.42
CA LEU A 182 -0.23 21.72 11.25
C LEU A 182 0.49 21.96 12.59
N THR A 183 -0.26 22.27 13.65
CA THR A 183 0.30 22.42 15.00
C THR A 183 0.86 21.10 15.53
N GLU A 184 0.16 19.99 15.28
CA GLU A 184 0.60 18.66 15.70
C GLU A 184 1.81 18.19 14.89
N VAL A 185 1.88 18.53 13.59
CA VAL A 185 3.07 18.25 12.76
C VAL A 185 4.31 18.87 13.40
N GLY A 186 4.27 20.18 13.72
CA GLY A 186 5.43 20.84 14.33
C GLY A 186 5.79 20.28 15.70
N ARG A 187 4.79 19.94 16.52
CA ARG A 187 5.01 19.35 17.84
C ARG A 187 5.69 17.97 17.76
N LEU A 188 5.20 17.09 16.89
CA LEU A 188 5.75 15.74 16.74
C LEU A 188 7.08 15.75 15.98
N ALA A 189 7.23 16.57 14.94
CA ALA A 189 8.49 16.69 14.20
C ALA A 189 9.66 17.18 15.07
N ALA A 190 9.38 17.85 16.19
CA ALA A 190 10.40 18.26 17.16
C ALA A 190 10.96 17.09 17.99
N THR A 191 10.28 15.93 18.02
CA THR A 191 10.66 14.80 18.87
C THR A 191 10.96 13.51 18.09
N LEU A 192 10.32 13.28 16.94
CA LEU A 192 10.52 12.08 16.13
C LEU A 192 10.25 12.33 14.63
N PRO A 193 10.77 11.46 13.73
CA PRO A 193 10.40 11.47 12.32
C PRO A 193 8.88 11.49 12.14
N THR A 194 8.40 12.50 11.41
CA THR A 194 6.96 12.75 11.27
C THR A 194 6.56 12.78 9.81
N ALA A 195 5.51 12.03 9.47
CA ALA A 195 4.83 12.07 8.19
C ALA A 195 3.47 12.74 8.32
N VAL A 196 2.91 13.10 7.17
CA VAL A 196 1.56 13.61 7.05
C VAL A 196 0.79 12.85 5.98
N ASP A 197 -0.49 12.60 6.21
CA ASP A 197 -1.42 12.05 5.21
C ASP A 197 -2.81 12.67 5.36
N GLY A 198 -3.65 12.56 4.33
CA GLY A 198 -5.06 12.91 4.37
C GLY A 198 -5.39 14.24 3.71
N GLY A 199 -5.82 14.22 2.45
CA GLY A 199 -6.25 15.45 1.75
C GLY A 199 -5.11 16.46 1.49
N ILE A 200 -3.85 16.01 1.58
CA ILE A 200 -2.67 16.84 1.32
C ILE A 200 -2.70 17.37 -0.11
N THR A 201 -2.52 18.68 -0.29
CA THR A 201 -2.36 19.38 -1.57
C THR A 201 -0.99 20.05 -1.61
N ALA A 202 -0.54 20.57 -2.77
CA ALA A 202 0.77 21.23 -2.86
C ALA A 202 0.98 22.35 -1.81
N PRO A 203 0.02 23.27 -1.57
CA PRO A 203 0.17 24.28 -0.51
C PRO A 203 0.22 23.69 0.90
N VAL A 204 -0.53 22.62 1.17
CA VAL A 204 -0.51 21.95 2.49
C VAL A 204 0.82 21.22 2.69
N ALA A 205 1.30 20.51 1.67
CA ALA A 205 2.59 19.82 1.68
C ALA A 205 3.74 20.79 2.01
N ALA A 206 3.77 21.97 1.37
CA ALA A 206 4.78 23.00 1.64
C ALA A 206 4.76 23.43 3.12
N ARG A 207 3.57 23.70 3.67
CA ARG A 207 3.41 24.06 5.09
C ARG A 207 3.80 22.92 6.02
N CYS A 208 3.53 21.66 5.68
CA CYS A 208 3.96 20.52 6.49
C CYS A 208 5.49 20.40 6.51
N ALA A 209 6.15 20.58 5.38
CA ALA A 209 7.62 20.59 5.30
C ALA A 209 8.24 21.73 6.11
N GLU A 210 7.67 22.94 6.05
CA GLU A 210 8.07 24.08 6.90
C GLU A 210 7.93 23.78 8.40
N ARG A 211 7.02 22.87 8.76
CA ARG A 211 6.81 22.40 10.15
C ARG A 211 7.69 21.19 10.51
N GLY A 212 8.57 20.74 9.62
CA GLY A 212 9.51 19.64 9.88
C GLY A 212 8.99 18.25 9.51
N ALA A 213 7.90 18.13 8.76
CA ALA A 213 7.50 16.83 8.23
C ALA A 213 8.61 16.24 7.35
N ALA A 214 9.05 15.03 7.67
CA ALA A 214 10.08 14.30 6.95
C ALA A 214 9.51 13.52 5.74
N TYR A 215 8.22 13.24 5.76
CA TYR A 215 7.52 12.50 4.70
C TYR A 215 6.10 13.02 4.48
N ILE A 216 5.68 13.09 3.22
CA ILE A 216 4.40 13.68 2.81
C ILE A 216 3.68 12.68 1.90
N VAL A 217 2.58 12.12 2.39
CA VAL A 217 1.72 11.23 1.63
C VAL A 217 0.65 12.05 0.91
N ALA A 218 0.51 11.84 -0.40
CA ALA A 218 -0.50 12.50 -1.20
C ALA A 218 -1.20 11.50 -2.14
N GLY A 219 -2.53 11.54 -2.13
CA GLY A 219 -3.37 10.79 -3.07
C GLY A 219 -3.70 11.59 -4.32
N ARG A 220 -4.99 11.89 -4.50
CA ARG A 220 -5.58 12.53 -5.71
C ARG A 220 -4.98 13.88 -6.11
N SER A 221 -4.32 14.59 -5.19
CA SER A 221 -3.66 15.87 -5.48
C SER A 221 -2.31 15.69 -6.18
N LEU A 222 -1.65 14.56 -5.98
CA LEU A 222 -0.40 14.16 -6.62
C LEU A 222 -0.69 13.30 -7.86
N LEU A 223 -1.54 12.29 -7.68
CA LEU A 223 -1.78 11.26 -8.68
C LEU A 223 -2.88 11.70 -9.63
N THR A 224 -2.55 11.85 -10.90
CA THR A 224 -3.55 12.00 -11.96
C THR A 224 -4.07 10.59 -12.27
N ALA A 225 -5.38 10.41 -12.34
CA ALA A 225 -5.98 9.14 -12.75
C ALA A 225 -5.74 8.84 -14.25
N ALA A 226 -4.61 9.29 -14.81
CA ALA A 226 -4.23 9.02 -16.18
C ALA A 226 -4.12 7.50 -16.31
N VAL A 227 -5.16 6.93 -16.90
CA VAL A 227 -5.19 5.57 -17.43
C VAL A 227 -3.97 5.49 -18.35
N PRO A 228 -2.94 4.69 -18.03
CA PRO A 228 -1.98 4.33 -19.03
C PRO A 228 -2.80 3.66 -20.13
N SER A 229 -2.76 4.20 -21.35
CA SER A 229 -3.16 3.41 -22.51
C SER A 229 -2.31 2.15 -22.42
N ALA A 230 -2.95 1.01 -22.13
CA ALA A 230 -2.22 -0.25 -22.04
C ALA A 230 -1.37 -0.35 -23.31
N PRO A 231 -0.06 -0.67 -23.22
CA PRO A 231 0.67 -1.01 -24.43
C PRO A 231 -0.15 -2.10 -25.11
N ALA A 232 -0.53 -1.85 -26.36
CA ALA A 232 -1.29 -2.83 -27.13
C ALA A 232 -0.56 -4.17 -26.97
N PRO A 233 -1.26 -5.26 -26.59
CA PRO A 233 -0.61 -6.54 -26.47
C PRO A 233 0.18 -6.76 -27.75
N ALA A 234 1.48 -7.03 -27.62
CA ALA A 234 2.30 -7.39 -28.76
C ALA A 234 1.50 -8.44 -29.54
N PRO A 235 1.31 -8.26 -30.87
CA PRO A 235 0.45 -9.15 -31.64
C PRO A 235 0.89 -10.56 -31.31
N ALA A 236 -0.05 -11.35 -30.75
CA ALA A 236 0.22 -12.71 -30.34
C ALA A 236 0.88 -13.37 -31.55
N SER A 237 2.17 -13.71 -31.40
CA SER A 237 2.87 -14.48 -32.41
C SER A 237 2.09 -15.77 -32.51
N VAL A 238 1.30 -15.91 -33.58
CA VAL A 238 0.54 -17.13 -33.84
C VAL A 238 1.57 -18.25 -33.79
N PRO A 239 1.52 -19.15 -32.80
CA PRO A 239 2.44 -20.27 -32.79
C PRO A 239 2.20 -21.03 -34.08
N ALA A 240 3.27 -21.26 -34.85
CA ALA A 240 3.23 -22.13 -36.01
C ALA A 240 2.56 -23.45 -35.58
N SER A 241 1.55 -23.85 -36.35
CA SER A 241 0.69 -25.00 -36.09
C SER A 241 1.45 -26.15 -35.45
N VAL A 242 1.12 -26.43 -34.19
CA VAL A 242 1.62 -27.61 -33.48
C VAL A 242 1.13 -28.84 -34.26
N PRO A 243 2.02 -29.73 -34.75
CA PRO A 243 1.60 -30.96 -35.39
C PRO A 243 0.79 -31.81 -34.39
N ALA A 244 -0.27 -32.44 -34.90
CA ALA A 244 -1.20 -33.24 -34.13
C ALA A 244 -0.48 -34.26 -33.23
N PRO A 245 -0.89 -34.44 -31.97
CA PRO A 245 -0.28 -35.43 -31.09
C PRO A 245 -0.51 -36.84 -31.66
N ALA A 246 0.58 -37.60 -31.76
CA ALA A 246 0.51 -39.03 -32.04
C ALA A 246 -0.27 -39.72 -30.91
N SER A 247 -1.19 -40.61 -31.29
CA SER A 247 -2.05 -41.37 -30.39
C SER A 247 -1.21 -42.23 -29.44
N VAL A 248 -1.15 -41.83 -28.17
CA VAL A 248 -0.54 -42.64 -27.11
C VAL A 248 -1.57 -43.68 -26.67
N SER A 249 -1.26 -44.95 -26.89
CA SER A 249 -2.05 -46.07 -26.39
C SER A 249 -2.04 -46.09 -24.86
N ALA A 250 -3.22 -46.25 -24.26
CA ALA A 250 -3.38 -46.33 -22.82
C ALA A 250 -2.67 -47.57 -22.24
N PRO A 251 -1.95 -47.44 -21.10
CA PRO A 251 -1.40 -48.58 -20.40
C PRO A 251 -2.52 -49.42 -19.75
N ALA A 252 -2.33 -50.73 -19.77
CA ALA A 252 -3.23 -51.71 -19.16
C ALA A 252 -3.39 -51.47 -17.64
N PRO A 253 -4.58 -51.74 -17.07
CA PRO A 253 -4.84 -51.54 -15.65
C PRO A 253 -3.99 -52.49 -14.79
N ALA A 254 -3.41 -51.93 -13.72
CA ALA A 254 -2.66 -52.68 -12.72
C ALA A 254 -3.59 -53.64 -11.93
N PRO A 255 -3.09 -54.83 -11.53
CA PRO A 255 -3.86 -55.78 -10.74
C PRO A 255 -4.15 -55.22 -9.33
N ARG A 256 -5.39 -55.41 -8.88
CA ARG A 256 -5.84 -55.09 -7.52
C ARG A 256 -5.12 -55.97 -6.51
N THR A 257 -4.35 -55.37 -5.61
CA THR A 257 -3.89 -56.03 -4.38
C THR A 257 -4.97 -55.91 -3.31
N GLU A 258 -5.64 -57.02 -3.03
CA GLU A 258 -6.31 -57.24 -1.74
C GLU A 258 -5.24 -57.41 -0.65
N ASN A 259 -5.39 -56.73 0.48
CA ASN A 259 -4.76 -57.08 1.77
C ASN A 259 -5.61 -56.45 2.88
N HIS A 260 -6.39 -57.28 3.56
CA HIS A 260 -6.10 -57.88 4.87
C HIS A 260 -6.44 -56.95 6.05
N ARG A 261 -7.63 -57.23 6.63
CA ARG A 261 -8.01 -56.85 7.99
C ARG A 261 -7.14 -57.64 8.97
N GLU A 262 -6.42 -56.93 9.83
CA GLU A 262 -5.94 -57.49 11.08
C GLU A 262 -6.93 -57.11 12.19
N ASP A 263 -7.45 -58.13 12.86
CA ASP A 263 -8.16 -58.04 14.12
C ASP A 263 -7.18 -57.66 15.23
N LEU A 264 -7.57 -56.73 16.09
CA LEU A 264 -6.89 -56.43 17.35
C LEU A 264 -7.78 -56.87 18.54
N PRO A 265 -7.17 -57.36 19.63
CA PRO A 265 -7.85 -57.94 20.79
C PRO A 265 -8.58 -56.91 21.67
#